data_AF-A0A847V3U8-F1
#
_entry.id   AF-A0A847V3U8-F1
#
_cell.length_a   1.000
_cell.length_b   1.000
_cell.length_c   1.000
_cell.angle_alpha   90.00
_cell.angle_beta   90.00
_cell.angle_gamma   90.00
#
_symmetry.space_group_name_H-M   'P 1'
#
loop_
_entity.id
_entity.type
_entity.pdbx_description
1 polymer ?
#
loop_
_entity_poly.entity_id
_entity_poly.type
_entity_poly.pdbx_seq_one_letter_code
_entity_poly.pdbx_strand_id
1 'polypeptide(L)' 'MPDRSTQGSGKGKENKRNRDQNSSACVCPRCGFEIERAPGVNCRSIKCPECRVPLMGK' A
#
# COMPACT_ATOMS: atom_id res chain seq x y z
N MET A 1 -34.97 -21.24 -38.57
CA MET A 1 -34.16 -22.16 -37.75
C MET A 1 -33.24 -21.31 -36.86
N PRO A 2 -33.61 -21.00 -35.59
CA PRO A 2 -32.81 -20.17 -34.70
C PRO A 2 -31.97 -21.02 -33.72
N ASP A 3 -30.67 -21.12 -33.92
CA ASP A 3 -29.72 -21.46 -32.85
C ASP A 3 -28.28 -21.05 -33.21
N ARG A 4 -27.75 -20.05 -32.51
CA ARG A 4 -26.43 -20.17 -31.89
C ARG A 4 -26.20 -19.02 -30.93
N SER A 5 -26.67 -19.25 -29.71
CA SER A 5 -26.13 -18.61 -28.53
C SER A 5 -24.62 -18.88 -28.48
N THR A 6 -23.80 -17.85 -28.62
CA THR A 6 -22.45 -17.87 -28.04
C THR A 6 -22.26 -16.58 -27.29
N GLN A 7 -22.79 -16.63 -26.07
CA GLN A 7 -22.48 -15.72 -24.98
C GLN A 7 -20.98 -15.80 -24.70
N GLY A 8 -20.24 -14.80 -25.16
CA GLY A 8 -18.82 -14.60 -24.86
C GLY A 8 -18.61 -13.27 -24.16
N SER A 9 -19.34 -12.99 -23.08
CA SER A 9 -19.12 -11.81 -22.25
C SER A 9 -17.87 -11.98 -21.39
N GLY A 10 -16.69 -11.89 -22.01
CA GLY A 10 -15.40 -11.77 -21.34
C GLY A 10 -15.23 -10.38 -20.73
N LYS A 11 -16.03 -10.06 -19.71
CA LYS A 11 -15.80 -8.91 -18.82
C LYS A 11 -14.55 -9.22 -17.99
N GLY A 12 -13.38 -8.98 -18.56
CA GLY A 12 -12.13 -8.90 -17.83
C GLY A 12 -12.20 -7.72 -16.88
N LYS A 13 -12.71 -7.98 -15.67
CA LYS A 13 -12.80 -7.03 -14.57
C LYS A 13 -11.40 -6.46 -14.31
N GLU A 14 -11.27 -5.17 -14.57
CA GLU A 14 -10.47 -4.21 -13.79
C GLU A 14 -9.32 -4.84 -12.99
N ASN A 15 -8.17 -5.01 -13.64
CA ASN A 15 -6.92 -5.23 -12.93
C ASN A 15 -6.46 -3.88 -12.37
N LYS A 16 -7.19 -3.32 -11.39
CA LYS A 16 -6.68 -2.28 -10.49
C LYS A 16 -5.68 -2.96 -9.54
N ARG A 17 -4.58 -3.43 -10.12
CA ARG A 17 -3.35 -3.69 -9.36
C ARG A 17 -2.83 -2.32 -9.00
N ASN A 18 -3.46 -1.69 -8.01
CA ASN A 18 -2.85 -0.62 -7.24
C ASN A 18 -1.54 -1.23 -6.71
N ARG A 19 -0.46 -1.05 -7.47
CA ARG A 19 0.94 -1.27 -7.10
C ARG A 19 1.40 -0.27 -6.04
N ASP A 20 0.46 0.24 -5.25
CA ASP A 20 0.64 1.15 -4.15
C ASP A 20 0.63 0.39 -2.81
N GLN A 21 1.02 -0.89 -2.83
CA GLN A 21 1.46 -1.58 -1.61
C GLN A 21 2.95 -1.32 -1.36
N ASN A 22 3.50 -0.25 -1.93
CA ASN A 22 4.76 0.30 -1.45
C ASN A 22 4.46 1.07 -0.16
N SER A 23 4.16 0.34 0.91
CA SER A 23 4.17 0.87 2.28
C SER A 23 5.61 1.20 2.69
N SER A 24 6.29 2.04 1.92
CA SER A 24 7.50 2.76 2.32
C SER A 24 7.12 3.96 3.17
N ALA A 25 6.10 3.83 4.02
CA ALA A 25 5.73 4.86 4.98
C ALA A 25 6.09 4.34 6.38
N CYS A 26 6.75 5.20 7.15
CA CYS A 26 7.06 4.97 8.54
C CYS A 26 6.02 5.66 9.41
N VAL A 27 5.35 4.90 10.27
CA VAL A 27 4.34 5.39 11.21
C VAL A 27 4.85 5.30 12.64
N CYS A 28 4.56 6.32 13.44
CA CYS A 28 4.77 6.30 14.89
C CYS A 28 3.64 5.50 15.56
N PRO A 29 3.94 4.41 16.30
CA PRO A 29 2.91 3.60 16.95
C PRO A 29 2.28 4.28 18.18
N ARG A 30 2.81 5.43 18.63
CA ARG A 30 2.25 6.17 19.79
C ARG A 30 1.30 7.29 19.39
N CYS A 31 1.68 8.11 18.41
CA CYS A 31 0.90 9.29 18.00
C CYS A 31 0.32 9.18 16.59
N GLY A 32 0.74 8.20 15.78
CA GLY A 32 0.27 8.06 14.40
C GLY A 32 1.02 8.91 13.37
N PHE A 33 2.13 9.56 13.74
CA PHE A 33 2.96 10.36 12.82
C PHE A 33 3.46 9.52 11.63
N GLU A 34 3.05 9.87 10.42
CA GLU A 34 3.43 9.18 9.17
C GLU A 34 4.46 10.00 8.40
N ILE A 35 5.53 9.35 7.94
CA ILE A 35 6.57 9.95 7.10
C ILE A 35 6.96 8.99 5.99
N GLU A 36 7.25 9.51 4.80
CA GLU A 36 7.84 8.69 3.74
C GLU A 36 9.23 8.19 4.14
N ARG A 37 9.40 6.87 4.03
CA ARG A 37 10.65 6.16 4.25
C ARG A 37 11.55 6.37 3.02
N ALA A 38 12.72 6.94 3.24
CA ALA A 38 13.74 6.96 2.21
C ALA A 38 14.20 5.53 1.86
N PRO A 39 14.46 5.21 0.58
CA PRO A 39 14.96 3.91 0.17
C PRO A 39 16.31 3.63 0.85
N GLY A 40 16.44 2.44 1.46
CA GLY A 40 17.63 2.06 2.23
C GLY A 40 17.64 2.52 3.69
N VAL A 41 16.68 3.36 4.14
CA VAL A 41 16.56 3.78 5.55
C VAL A 41 15.51 2.94 6.25
N ASN A 42 15.85 2.32 7.38
CA ASN A 42 14.85 1.64 8.18
C ASN A 42 14.03 2.64 9.03
N CYS A 43 12.70 2.55 9.04
CA CYS A 43 11.84 3.29 9.99
C CYS A 43 12.32 3.23 11.44
N ARG A 44 12.91 2.09 11.86
CA ARG A 44 13.46 1.89 13.20
C ARG A 44 14.63 2.84 13.53
N SER A 45 15.32 3.34 12.51
CA SER A 45 16.40 4.32 12.64
C SER A 45 15.87 5.76 12.76
N ILE A 46 14.64 6.01 12.33
CA ILE A 46 13.98 7.32 12.44
C ILE A 46 13.23 7.37 13.78
N LYS A 47 13.50 8.40 14.59
CA LYS A 47 12.78 8.64 15.84
C LYS A 47 11.66 9.66 15.60
N CYS A 48 10.50 9.39 16.18
CA CYS A 48 9.40 10.35 16.19
C CYS A 48 9.82 11.60 16.99
N PRO A 49 9.65 12.82 16.45
CA PRO A 49 10.03 14.06 17.15
C PRO A 49 9.18 14.31 18.41
N GLU A 50 7.93 13.85 18.40
CA GLU A 50 6.98 14.02 19.51
C GLU A 50 7.22 12.98 20.61
N CYS A 51 7.23 11.70 20.25
CA CYS A 51 7.26 10.60 21.22
C CYS A 51 8.67 10.08 21.53
N ARG A 52 9.69 10.47 20.74
CA ARG A 52 11.08 9.98 20.81
C ARG A 52 11.23 8.46 20.70
N VAL A 53 10.25 7.78 20.10
CA VAL A 53 10.27 6.34 19.83
C VAL A 53 10.64 6.04 18.38
N PRO A 54 11.22 4.87 18.08
CA PRO A 54 11.47 4.45 16.70
C PRO A 54 10.15 4.26 15.93
N LEU A 55 10.12 4.76 14.70
CA LEU A 55 8.98 4.56 13.80
C LEU A 55 8.95 3.09 13.29
N MET A 56 7.78 2.64 12.84
CA MET A 56 7.56 1.30 12.28
C MET A 56 7.08 1.39 10.83
N GLY A 57 7.42 0.39 10.01
CA GLY A 57 6.90 0.33 8.63
C GLY A 57 5.42 -0.06 8.64
N LYS A 58 4.64 0.56 7.76
CA LYS A 58 3.23 0.22 7.51
C LYS A 58 3.10 -1.01 6.60
#